data_AF-A0A8T4BAU3-F1
#
_entry.id   AF-A0A8T4BAU3-F1
#
_cell.length_a   1.000
_cell.length_b   1.000
_cell.length_c   1.000
_cell.angle_alpha   90.00
_cell.angle_beta   90.00
_cell.angle_gamma   90.00
#
_symmetry.space_group_name_H-M   'P 1'
#
loop_
_entity.id
_entity.type
_entity.pdbx_description
1 polymer ?
#
loop_
_entity_poly.entity_id
_entity_poly.type
_entity_poly.pdbx_seq_one_letter_code
_entity_poly.pdbx_strand_id
1 'polypeptide(L)'
;MAESWLVLKCPACKICHGRKSTGHLCPHCGQRIGDNSEVVDKAVDSNDLRMKVVLANTPEELRALLQSKLSKDSSLVGKEYNPAAGLRVVKDSCDDKGIIYQKIIAEKLRKNGLEIDVVDFMEHVETQGLVIRIESGIWQFLE
;
A
#
# COMPACT_ATOMS: atom_id res chain seq x y z
N MET A 1 10.23 3.24 -30.02
CA MET A 1 9.41 3.27 -28.78
C MET A 1 10.36 3.02 -27.64
N ALA A 2 10.36 3.83 -26.58
CA ALA A 2 11.27 3.60 -25.47
C ALA A 2 10.75 2.42 -24.64
N GLU A 3 11.47 1.29 -24.70
CA GLU A 3 11.07 0.00 -24.12
C GLU A 3 11.30 -0.11 -22.61
N SER A 4 11.93 0.89 -21.99
CA SER A 4 12.30 0.86 -20.56
C SER A 4 11.81 2.10 -19.81
N TRP A 5 11.44 1.91 -18.54
CA TRP A 5 11.14 3.01 -17.63
C TRP A 5 12.44 3.68 -17.20
N LEU A 6 12.49 5.01 -17.24
CA LEU A 6 13.66 5.82 -16.87
C LEU A 6 13.41 6.55 -15.56
N VAL A 7 14.43 6.59 -14.70
CA VAL A 7 14.52 7.48 -13.54
C VAL A 7 15.29 8.72 -13.96
N LEU A 8 14.61 9.84 -14.05
CA LEU A 8 15.15 11.10 -14.56
C LEU A 8 15.32 12.11 -13.43
N LYS A 9 16.46 12.79 -13.35
CA LYS A 9 16.68 13.87 -12.40
C LYS A 9 16.28 15.22 -12.99
N CYS A 10 15.39 15.93 -12.33
CA CYS A 10 15.03 17.28 -12.76
C CYS A 10 16.25 18.22 -12.64
N PRO A 11 16.62 18.97 -13.70
CA PRO A 11 17.74 19.89 -13.61
C PRO A 11 17.46 21.08 -12.68
N ALA A 12 16.19 21.44 -12.48
CA ALA A 12 15.78 22.55 -11.62
C ALA A 12 15.65 22.14 -10.14
N CYS A 13 14.69 21.30 -9.79
CA CYS A 13 14.44 20.94 -8.38
C CYS A 13 15.29 19.78 -7.87
N LYS A 14 16.10 19.14 -8.73
CA LYS A 14 16.94 17.97 -8.41
C LYS A 14 16.20 16.72 -7.94
N ILE A 15 14.87 16.77 -7.87
CA ILE A 15 14.01 15.61 -7.59
C ILE A 15 14.00 14.68 -8.80
N CYS A 16 14.17 13.40 -8.52
CA CYS A 16 14.07 12.31 -9.47
C CYS A 16 12.61 11.86 -9.65
N HIS A 17 12.21 11.51 -10.87
CA HIS A 17 10.88 10.98 -11.19
C HIS A 17 10.94 9.94 -12.29
N GLY A 18 9.91 9.09 -12.37
CA GLY A 18 9.84 8.01 -13.36
C GLY A 18 9.04 8.39 -14.62
N ARG A 19 9.57 8.09 -15.82
CA ARG A 19 8.85 8.22 -17.11
C ARG A 19 9.35 7.23 -18.16
N LYS A 20 8.54 6.94 -19.17
CA LYS A 20 8.96 6.16 -20.36
C LYS A 20 9.59 7.02 -21.46
N SER A 21 9.38 8.32 -21.45
CA SER A 21 9.83 9.23 -22.52
C SER A 21 10.36 10.54 -21.95
N THR A 22 11.13 11.25 -22.76
CA THR A 22 11.55 12.65 -22.54
C THR A 22 10.50 13.63 -23.09
N GLY A 23 10.72 14.93 -22.93
CA GLY A 23 9.88 15.99 -23.51
C GLY A 23 8.67 16.41 -22.66
N HIS A 24 8.53 15.92 -21.43
CA HIS A 24 7.43 16.22 -20.51
C HIS A 24 7.78 17.31 -19.49
N LEU A 25 6.77 17.75 -18.72
CA LEU A 25 6.96 18.63 -17.56
C LEU A 25 7.29 17.81 -16.32
N CYS A 26 8.23 18.30 -15.51
CA CYS A 26 8.55 17.71 -14.22
C CYS A 26 7.28 17.67 -13.35
N PRO A 27 6.92 16.51 -12.79
CA PRO A 27 5.71 16.38 -11.97
C PRO A 27 5.81 17.11 -10.62
N HIS A 28 7.03 17.50 -10.19
CA HIS A 28 7.25 18.21 -8.94
C HIS A 28 7.19 19.73 -9.10
N CYS A 29 7.91 20.30 -10.07
CA CYS A 29 8.07 21.76 -10.21
C CYS A 29 7.60 22.33 -11.56
N GLY A 30 7.09 21.50 -12.47
CA GLY A 30 6.63 21.94 -13.78
C GLY A 30 7.73 22.29 -14.80
N GLN A 31 9.02 22.23 -14.44
CA GLN A 31 10.12 22.48 -15.37
C GLN A 31 10.09 21.50 -16.55
N ARG A 32 10.26 21.99 -17.78
CA ARG A 32 10.34 21.11 -18.96
C ARG A 32 11.62 20.26 -18.95
N ILE A 33 11.45 18.95 -19.11
CA ILE A 33 12.50 17.93 -19.17
C ILE A 33 12.83 17.68 -20.64
N GLY A 34 13.99 18.16 -21.08
CA GLY A 34 14.49 17.96 -22.44
C GLY A 34 15.20 16.62 -22.62
N ASP A 35 15.66 16.36 -23.85
CA ASP A 35 16.32 15.09 -24.21
C ASP A 35 17.69 14.89 -23.52
N ASN A 36 18.33 15.98 -23.09
CA ASN A 36 19.61 15.95 -22.37
C ASN A 36 19.44 15.81 -20.85
N SER A 37 18.27 15.43 -20.37
CA SER A 37 18.04 15.27 -18.93
C SER A 37 18.75 14.03 -18.39
N GLU A 38 19.35 14.16 -17.22
CA GLU A 38 20.13 13.09 -16.60
C GLU A 38 19.25 11.88 -16.27
N VAL A 39 19.59 10.74 -16.88
CA VAL A 39 19.02 9.42 -16.56
C VAL A 39 19.86 8.82 -15.44
N VAL A 40 19.29 8.74 -14.24
CA VAL A 40 19.95 8.23 -13.03
C VAL A 40 19.90 6.70 -12.99
N ASP A 41 18.81 6.10 -13.47
CA ASP A 41 18.62 4.64 -13.48
C ASP A 41 17.54 4.24 -14.52
N LYS A 42 17.39 2.93 -14.77
CA LYS A 42 16.35 2.32 -15.60
C LYS A 42 15.64 1.21 -14.84
N ALA A 43 14.33 1.13 -14.95
CA ALA A 43 13.51 0.12 -14.28
C ALA A 43 12.85 -0.84 -15.26
N VAL A 44 12.68 -2.09 -14.82
CA VAL A 44 12.07 -3.17 -15.63
C VAL A 44 10.54 -3.14 -15.58
N ASP A 45 9.96 -2.67 -14.48
CA ASP A 45 8.51 -2.53 -14.29
C ASP A 45 8.18 -1.31 -13.40
N SER A 46 6.88 -1.12 -13.12
CA SER A 46 6.41 0.01 -12.31
C SER A 46 6.80 -0.07 -10.84
N ASN A 47 6.94 -1.27 -10.28
CA ASN A 47 7.31 -1.45 -8.87
C ASN A 47 8.80 -1.15 -8.67
N ASP A 48 9.65 -1.68 -9.54
CA ASP A 48 11.08 -1.37 -9.60
C ASP A 48 11.30 0.14 -9.84
N LEU A 49 10.50 0.76 -10.72
CA LEU A 49 10.59 2.21 -10.96
C LEU A 49 10.30 3.02 -9.70
N ARG A 50 9.23 2.67 -8.98
CA ARG A 50 8.87 3.34 -7.72
C ARG A 50 9.99 3.21 -6.71
N MET A 51 10.54 2.01 -6.56
CA MET A 51 11.65 1.72 -5.66
C MET A 51 12.86 2.61 -5.95
N LYS A 52 13.31 2.62 -7.21
CA LYS A 52 14.49 3.37 -7.66
C LYS A 52 14.30 4.88 -7.52
N VAL A 53 13.12 5.40 -7.86
CA VAL A 53 12.79 6.83 -7.67
C VAL A 53 12.87 7.23 -6.20
N VAL A 54 12.30 6.41 -5.30
CA VAL A 54 12.32 6.68 -3.86
C VAL A 54 13.75 6.69 -3.33
N LEU A 55 14.56 5.67 -3.67
CA LEU A 55 15.95 5.59 -3.24
C LEU A 55 16.81 6.74 -3.80
N ALA A 56 16.59 7.15 -5.05
CA ALA A 56 17.29 8.26 -5.68
C ALA A 56 16.95 9.63 -5.04
N ASN A 57 15.76 9.77 -4.47
CA ASN A 57 15.33 10.97 -3.74
C ASN A 57 15.64 10.93 -2.24
N THR A 58 16.20 9.83 -1.74
CA THR A 58 16.53 9.67 -0.33
C THR A 58 17.96 10.18 -0.07
N PRO A 59 18.19 10.97 0.99
CA PRO A 59 19.52 11.36 1.43
C PRO A 59 20.45 10.16 1.62
N GLU A 60 21.74 10.34 1.38
CA GLU A 60 22.70 9.23 1.38
C GLU A 60 22.78 8.53 2.74
N GLU A 61 22.67 9.28 3.84
CA GLU A 61 22.72 8.74 5.19
C GLU A 61 21.54 7.81 5.50
N LEU A 62 20.41 7.98 4.82
CA LEU A 62 19.18 7.22 5.04
C LEU A 62 18.93 6.14 3.99
N ARG A 63 19.69 6.14 2.89
CA ARG A 63 19.43 5.27 1.74
C ARG A 63 19.56 3.79 2.09
N ALA A 64 20.61 3.41 2.83
CA ALA A 64 20.82 2.02 3.25
C ALA A 64 19.73 1.54 4.23
N LEU A 65 19.32 2.40 5.18
CA LEU A 65 18.24 2.09 6.11
C LEU A 65 16.93 1.87 5.36
N LEU A 66 16.58 2.78 4.46
CA LEU A 66 15.37 2.69 3.67
C LEU A 66 15.38 1.46 2.76
N GLN A 67 16.49 1.19 2.08
CA GLN A 67 16.64 -0.01 1.26
C GLN A 67 16.44 -1.28 2.09
N SER A 68 17.02 -1.36 3.29
CA SER A 68 16.87 -2.52 4.18
C SER A 68 15.42 -2.76 4.61
N LYS A 69 14.63 -1.69 4.80
CA LYS A 69 13.20 -1.79 5.12
C LYS A 69 12.40 -2.22 3.90
N LEU A 70 12.68 -1.62 2.75
CA LEU A 70 12.03 -1.91 1.48
C LEU A 70 12.31 -3.34 0.96
N SER A 71 13.48 -3.91 1.24
CA SER A 71 13.81 -5.29 0.88
C SER A 71 13.22 -6.33 1.85
N LYS A 72 12.97 -5.94 3.11
CA LYS A 72 12.33 -6.82 4.12
C LYS A 72 10.82 -6.83 3.98
N ASP A 73 10.23 -5.70 3.58
CA ASP A 73 8.83 -5.61 3.20
C ASP A 73 8.64 -5.92 1.71
N SER A 74 8.71 -7.21 1.35
CA SER A 74 8.09 -7.70 0.11
C SER A 74 6.57 -7.41 0.07
N SER A 75 6.01 -6.95 1.19
CA SER A 75 4.61 -6.59 1.44
C SER A 75 4.38 -5.08 1.63
N LEU A 76 5.17 -4.18 1.03
CA LEU A 76 4.65 -2.81 0.82
C LEU A 76 3.55 -2.77 -0.25
N VAL A 77 3.44 -3.83 -1.04
CA VAL A 77 2.19 -4.25 -1.68
C VAL A 77 1.54 -5.28 -0.77
N GLY A 78 1.26 -4.90 0.48
CA GLY A 78 0.25 -5.63 1.25
C GLY A 78 -0.99 -5.61 0.37
N LYS A 79 -1.67 -6.74 0.21
CA LYS A 79 -3.00 -6.77 -0.42
C LYS A 79 -3.73 -5.53 0.08
N GLU A 80 -4.00 -4.56 -0.81
CA GLU A 80 -4.72 -3.36 -0.42
C GLU A 80 -5.90 -3.84 0.40
N TYR A 81 -6.02 -3.36 1.64
CA TYR A 81 -7.14 -3.72 2.49
C TYR A 81 -8.39 -3.39 1.69
N ASN A 82 -9.05 -4.42 1.19
CA ASN A 82 -10.23 -4.28 0.39
C ASN A 82 -11.40 -4.24 1.38
N PRO A 83 -12.11 -3.10 1.53
CA PRO A 83 -13.21 -3.00 2.47
C PRO A 83 -14.29 -4.07 2.21
N ALA A 84 -14.50 -4.46 0.95
CA ALA A 84 -15.42 -5.54 0.60
C ALA A 84 -14.93 -6.92 1.08
N ALA A 85 -13.61 -7.14 1.10
CA ALA A 85 -13.04 -8.36 1.67
C ALA A 85 -13.18 -8.38 3.20
N GLY A 86 -12.98 -7.24 3.87
CA GLY A 86 -13.23 -7.09 5.31
C GLY A 86 -14.68 -7.37 5.67
N LEU A 87 -15.64 -6.75 4.97
CA LEU A 87 -17.07 -6.98 5.17
C LEU A 87 -17.45 -8.44 4.96
N ARG A 88 -16.92 -9.08 3.91
CA ARG A 88 -17.17 -10.49 3.66
C ARG A 88 -16.66 -11.37 4.80
N VAL A 89 -15.49 -11.07 5.38
CA VAL A 89 -14.98 -11.79 6.56
C VAL A 89 -15.94 -11.67 7.74
N VAL A 90 -16.46 -10.47 8.01
CA VAL A 90 -17.42 -10.24 9.09
C VAL A 90 -18.70 -11.06 8.85
N LYS A 91 -19.29 -10.95 7.65
CA LYS A 91 -20.51 -11.66 7.27
C LYS A 91 -20.34 -13.17 7.32
N ASP A 92 -19.23 -13.68 6.79
CA ASP A 92 -18.95 -15.11 6.82
C ASP A 92 -18.74 -15.59 8.26
N SER A 93 -18.23 -14.76 9.18
CA SER A 93 -17.95 -15.12 10.59
C SER A 93 -19.18 -15.21 11.48
N CYS A 94 -20.33 -14.83 10.94
CA CYS A 94 -21.61 -14.90 11.60
C CYS A 94 -22.11 -16.35 11.71
N ASP A 95 -22.64 -16.72 12.88
CA ASP A 95 -23.39 -17.96 13.05
C ASP A 95 -24.86 -17.81 12.59
N ASP A 96 -25.62 -18.90 12.68
CA ASP A 96 -27.04 -18.95 12.28
C ASP A 96 -27.93 -17.97 13.06
N LYS A 97 -27.45 -17.40 14.17
CA LYS A 97 -28.19 -16.45 15.02
C LYS A 97 -27.75 -15.01 14.83
N GLY A 98 -26.81 -14.73 13.94
CA GLY A 98 -26.29 -13.37 13.80
C GLY A 98 -25.08 -13.06 14.69
N ILE A 99 -24.56 -14.05 15.44
CA ILE A 99 -23.52 -13.82 16.45
C ILE A 99 -22.14 -14.05 15.87
N ILE A 100 -21.22 -13.16 16.21
CA ILE A 100 -19.84 -13.17 15.76
C ILE A 100 -18.90 -13.23 16.96
N TYR A 101 -18.01 -14.21 16.96
CA TYR A 101 -17.00 -14.40 17.99
C TYR A 101 -15.62 -13.95 17.50
N GLN A 102 -14.89 -13.23 18.34
CA GLN A 102 -13.54 -12.73 18.04
C GLN A 102 -12.60 -13.81 17.50
N LYS A 103 -12.65 -15.01 18.09
CA LYS A 103 -11.81 -16.15 17.68
C LYS A 103 -12.07 -16.56 16.23
N ILE A 104 -13.33 -16.55 15.78
CA ILE A 104 -13.72 -16.93 14.42
C ILE A 104 -13.22 -15.90 13.41
N ILE A 105 -13.35 -14.60 13.73
CA ILE A 105 -12.80 -13.54 12.88
C ILE A 105 -11.29 -13.65 12.79
N ALA A 106 -10.60 -13.83 13.92
CA ALA A 106 -9.14 -13.99 13.96
C ALA A 106 -8.67 -15.12 13.04
N GLU A 107 -9.35 -16.27 13.10
CA GLU A 107 -9.08 -17.41 12.24
C GLU A 107 -9.29 -17.10 10.76
N LYS A 108 -10.37 -16.39 10.40
CA LYS A 108 -10.68 -16.04 9.00
C LYS A 108 -9.77 -14.97 8.43
N LEU A 109 -9.42 -13.95 9.21
CA LEU A 109 -8.43 -12.94 8.80
C LEU A 109 -7.09 -13.59 8.52
N ARG A 110 -6.61 -14.46 9.44
CA ARG A 110 -5.37 -15.22 9.26
C ARG A 110 -5.43 -16.13 8.03
N LYS A 111 -6.55 -16.83 7.80
CA LYS A 111 -6.75 -17.67 6.61
C LYS A 111 -6.68 -16.88 5.29
N ASN A 112 -7.11 -15.62 5.31
CA ASN A 112 -7.06 -14.73 4.16
C ASN A 112 -5.69 -14.04 3.96
N GLY A 113 -4.72 -14.29 4.86
CA GLY A 113 -3.41 -13.66 4.85
C GLY A 113 -3.47 -12.19 5.30
N LEU A 114 -4.44 -11.84 6.14
CA LEU A 114 -4.60 -10.51 6.71
C LEU A 114 -4.08 -10.54 8.15
N GLU A 115 -2.92 -9.93 8.38
CA GLU A 115 -2.36 -9.70 9.72
C GLU A 115 -2.87 -8.36 10.25
N ILE A 116 -4.12 -8.37 10.71
CA ILE A 116 -4.82 -7.18 11.25
C ILE A 116 -5.18 -7.46 12.70
N ASP A 117 -5.05 -6.46 13.57
CA ASP A 117 -5.58 -6.55 14.93
C ASP A 117 -7.10 -6.67 14.90
N VAL A 118 -7.62 -7.75 15.49
CA VAL A 118 -9.04 -8.11 15.41
C VAL A 118 -9.91 -7.14 16.19
N VAL A 119 -9.40 -6.59 17.29
CA VAL A 119 -10.15 -5.66 18.13
C VAL A 119 -10.30 -4.33 17.41
N ASP A 120 -9.19 -3.76 16.93
CA ASP A 120 -9.19 -2.50 16.17
C ASP A 120 -10.05 -2.60 14.90
N PHE A 121 -9.99 -3.76 14.23
CA PHE A 121 -10.82 -4.06 13.06
C PHE A 121 -12.32 -4.07 13.42
N MET A 122 -12.70 -4.78 14.48
CA MET A 122 -14.11 -4.87 14.88
C MET A 122 -14.65 -3.56 15.45
N GLU A 123 -13.81 -2.74 16.07
CA GLU A 123 -14.17 -1.38 16.47
C GLU A 123 -14.50 -0.50 15.26
N HIS A 124 -13.74 -0.60 14.18
CA HIS A 124 -14.10 0.08 12.94
C HIS A 124 -15.43 -0.41 12.37
N VAL A 125 -15.67 -1.73 12.35
CA VAL A 125 -16.95 -2.30 11.87
C VAL A 125 -18.12 -1.84 12.75
N GLU A 126 -17.91 -1.74 14.05
CA GLU A 126 -18.87 -1.22 15.04
C GLU A 126 -19.19 0.27 14.78
N THR A 127 -18.18 1.12 14.53
CA THR A 127 -18.39 2.54 14.20
C THR A 127 -19.15 2.78 12.89
N GLN A 128 -19.11 1.82 11.97
CA GLN A 128 -19.86 1.87 10.71
C GLN A 128 -21.33 1.42 10.87
N GLY A 129 -21.72 0.93 12.05
CA GLY A 129 -23.10 0.53 12.33
C GLY A 129 -23.47 -0.84 11.78
N LEU A 130 -22.50 -1.68 11.40
CA LEU A 130 -22.74 -3.02 10.84
C LEU A 130 -22.91 -4.09 11.94
N VAL A 131 -22.31 -3.86 13.10
CA VAL A 131 -22.37 -4.74 14.26
C VAL A 131 -22.58 -3.94 15.53
N ILE A 132 -23.11 -4.60 16.56
CA ILE A 132 -23.11 -4.10 17.93
C ILE A 132 -22.34 -5.04 18.84
N ARG A 133 -21.56 -4.50 19.77
CA ARG A 133 -20.90 -5.31 20.79
C ARG A 133 -21.92 -5.71 21.85
N ILE A 134 -22.09 -7.02 22.04
CA ILE A 134 -22.98 -7.56 23.09
C ILE A 134 -22.19 -7.97 24.32
N GLU A 135 -20.94 -8.40 24.14
CA GLU A 135 -19.98 -8.71 25.20
C GLU A 135 -18.55 -8.50 24.68
N SER A 136 -17.56 -8.45 25.57
CA SER A 136 -16.15 -8.42 25.17
C SER A 136 -15.82 -9.60 24.24
N GLY A 137 -15.42 -9.28 23.01
CA GLY A 137 -15.08 -10.29 21.99
C GLY A 137 -16.29 -10.96 21.32
N ILE A 138 -17.50 -10.44 21.54
CA ILE A 138 -18.75 -10.96 20.93
C ILE A 138 -19.57 -9.80 20.37
N TRP A 139 -19.96 -9.95 19.11
CA TRP A 139 -20.76 -8.97 18.38
C TRP A 139 -22.01 -9.61 17.79
N GLN A 140 -23.06 -8.82 17.62
CA GLN A 140 -24.25 -9.15 16.84
C GLN A 140 -24.19 -8.41 15.50
N PHE A 141 -24.34 -9.14 14.40
CA PHE A 141 -24.49 -8.58 13.06
C PHE A 141 -25.88 -7.99 12.88
N LEU A 142 -25.97 -6.82 12.23
CA LEU A 142 -27.22 -6.06 12.10
C LEU A 142 -27.89 -6.15 10.71
N GLU A 143 -27.20 -6.68 9.68
CA GLU A 143 -27.68 -6.71 8.28
C GLU A 143 -28.01 -8.11 7.72
#